data_AF-A0A358DJU1-F1
#
_entry.id   AF-A0A358DJU1-F1
#
_cell.length_a   1.000
_cell.length_b   1.000
_cell.length_c   1.000
_cell.angle_alpha   90.00
_cell.angle_beta   90.00
_cell.angle_gamma   90.00
#
_symmetry.space_group_name_H-M   'P 1'
#
loop_
_entity.id
_entity.type
_entity.pdbx_description
1 polymer ?
#
loop_
_entity_poly.entity_id
_entity_poly.type
_entity_poly.pdbx_seq_one_letter_code
_entity_poly.pdbx_strand_id
1 'polypeptide(L)'
;MKAYLSRRKERFLFFFLYSMSLSFFFSCLNPQGKKQSENGLLSEEAFKTPDREYYPETWYHFIGGNVSKPGITADLEAIAKAGISGIQLFHGQFGGEWPGVSPQIQTLSEDWDELVQWTAEECKRLNLRFTMQNCPGWSYAGGPWIEPENSMRHLVYSRTDLAGGVASEITLAKPGNIEEEWRDYRDLFVIAFPTPEGDTGAR
;
A
#
# COMPACT_ATOMS: atom_id res chain seq x y z
N MET A 1 44.62 32.00 25.50
CA MET A 1 43.60 30.93 25.65
C MET A 1 42.86 30.56 24.35
N LYS A 2 42.65 31.46 23.38
CA LYS A 2 41.92 31.15 22.13
C LYS A 2 42.67 30.27 21.10
N ALA A 3 44.00 30.30 21.06
CA ALA A 3 44.79 29.49 20.11
C ALA A 3 44.91 27.99 20.47
N TYR A 4 44.75 27.63 21.75
CA TYR A 4 44.87 26.24 22.22
C TYR A 4 43.61 25.41 21.95
N LEU A 5 42.44 26.06 21.92
CA LEU A 5 41.14 25.40 21.68
C LEU A 5 40.91 25.07 20.19
N SER A 6 41.50 25.83 19.27
CA SER A 6 41.39 25.59 17.81
C SER A 6 42.16 24.34 17.38
N ARG A 7 43.40 24.14 17.86
CA ARG A 7 44.21 22.94 17.52
C ARG A 7 43.65 21.63 18.07
N ARG A 8 42.80 21.68 19.12
CA ARG A 8 42.15 20.49 19.72
C ARG A 8 40.91 20.06 18.94
N LYS A 9 40.19 20.99 18.30
CA LYS A 9 39.03 20.69 17.44
C LYS A 9 39.44 20.05 16.11
N GLU A 10 40.52 20.51 15.49
CA GLU A 10 40.98 19.94 14.22
C GLU A 10 41.54 18.53 14.36
N ARG A 11 42.22 18.24 15.48
CA ARG A 11 42.70 16.88 15.80
C ARG A 11 41.56 15.90 16.10
N PHE A 12 40.44 16.39 16.66
CA PHE A 12 39.25 15.57 16.94
C PHE A 12 38.43 15.30 15.67
N LEU A 13 38.31 16.29 14.77
CA LEU A 13 37.68 16.11 13.45
C LEU A 13 38.46 15.13 12.57
N PHE A 14 39.80 15.18 12.58
CA PHE A 14 40.64 14.25 11.82
C PHE A 14 40.52 12.80 12.30
N PHE A 15 40.40 12.56 13.61
CA PHE A 15 40.19 11.21 14.14
C PHE A 15 38.78 10.66 13.86
N PHE A 16 37.76 11.52 13.85
CA PHE A 16 36.37 11.13 13.56
C PHE A 16 36.17 10.81 12.06
N LEU A 17 36.84 11.55 11.18
CA LEU A 17 36.83 11.27 9.73
C LEU A 17 37.58 9.97 9.38
N TYR A 18 38.65 9.64 10.11
CA TYR A 18 39.41 8.41 9.87
C TYR A 18 38.69 7.15 10.39
N SER A 19 37.87 7.26 11.45
CA SER A 19 37.07 6.12 11.96
C SER A 19 35.82 5.86 11.10
N MET A 20 35.25 6.88 10.46
CA MET A 20 34.14 6.72 9.50
C MET A 20 34.59 6.05 8.20
N SER A 21 35.84 6.26 7.76
CA SER A 21 36.40 5.57 6.59
C SER A 21 36.74 4.09 6.84
N LEU A 22 37.01 3.69 8.10
CA LEU A 22 37.36 2.30 8.40
C LEU A 22 36.13 1.38 8.55
N SER A 23 34.98 1.92 8.96
CA SER A 23 33.72 1.17 9.05
C SER A 23 33.04 0.94 7.69
N PHE A 24 33.38 1.72 6.66
CA PHE A 24 32.86 1.52 5.30
C PHE A 24 33.54 0.38 4.54
N PHE A 25 34.73 -0.07 4.96
CA PHE A 25 35.44 -1.16 4.30
C PHE A 25 35.01 -2.57 4.74
N PHE A 26 34.36 -2.73 5.90
CA PHE A 26 33.90 -4.05 6.36
C PHE A 26 32.48 -4.43 5.91
N SER A 27 31.68 -3.47 5.43
CA SER A 27 30.32 -3.76 4.96
C SER A 27 30.27 -4.31 3.53
N CYS A 28 31.39 -4.23 2.77
CA CYS A 28 31.47 -4.77 1.41
C CYS A 28 32.01 -6.22 1.33
N LEU A 29 32.27 -6.88 2.46
CA LEU A 29 32.76 -8.27 2.52
C LEU A 29 31.68 -9.29 2.90
N ASN A 30 30.41 -9.03 2.55
CA ASN A 30 29.40 -10.09 2.53
C ASN A 30 29.05 -10.44 1.08
N PRO A 31 29.84 -11.30 0.39
CA PRO A 31 29.47 -11.82 -0.90
C PRO A 31 28.45 -12.95 -0.70
N GLN A 32 27.23 -12.62 -0.27
CA GLN A 32 26.07 -13.39 -0.70
C GLN A 32 25.56 -12.82 -2.03
N GLY A 33 26.47 -12.67 -2.98
CA GLY A 33 26.09 -12.54 -4.37
C GLY A 33 25.54 -13.89 -4.80
N LYS A 34 24.25 -13.95 -5.15
CA LYS A 34 23.66 -15.12 -5.81
C LYS A 34 24.60 -15.52 -6.94
N LYS A 35 25.10 -16.76 -6.93
CA LYS A 35 25.91 -17.30 -8.04
C LYS A 35 25.01 -17.33 -9.27
N GLN A 36 25.10 -16.29 -10.09
CA GLN A 36 24.45 -16.27 -11.38
C GLN A 36 25.18 -17.27 -12.27
N SER A 37 24.45 -18.28 -12.75
CA SER A 37 24.92 -19.25 -13.74
C SER A 37 25.52 -18.51 -14.95
N GLU A 38 26.75 -18.86 -15.35
CA GLU A 38 27.50 -18.23 -16.44
C GLU A 38 26.73 -18.19 -17.78
N ASN A 39 25.68 -19.00 -17.92
CA ASN A 39 24.90 -19.14 -19.15
C ASN A 39 23.42 -18.70 -19.00
N GLY A 40 23.01 -18.18 -17.84
CA GLY A 40 21.61 -17.86 -17.54
C GLY A 40 20.67 -19.07 -17.43
N LEU A 41 21.19 -20.29 -17.57
CA LEU A 41 20.43 -21.54 -17.48
C LEU A 41 20.40 -22.05 -16.04
N LEU A 42 19.21 -22.46 -15.59
CA LEU A 42 18.97 -23.10 -14.28
C LEU A 42 19.64 -24.49 -14.25
N SER A 43 20.40 -24.79 -13.21
CA SER A 43 20.98 -26.12 -13.02
C SER A 43 19.91 -27.13 -12.60
N GLU A 44 20.08 -28.41 -12.98
CA GLU A 44 19.22 -29.51 -12.51
C GLU A 44 19.12 -29.57 -10.97
N GLU A 45 20.22 -29.30 -10.26
CA GLU A 45 20.23 -29.28 -8.80
C GLU A 45 19.31 -28.18 -8.25
N ALA A 46 19.52 -26.93 -8.67
CA ALA A 46 18.65 -25.81 -8.29
C ALA A 46 17.16 -26.02 -8.67
N PHE A 47 16.88 -26.81 -9.73
CA PHE A 47 15.51 -27.17 -10.07
C PHE A 47 14.91 -28.22 -9.11
N LYS A 48 15.72 -29.20 -8.67
CA LYS A 48 15.31 -30.22 -7.70
C LYS A 48 15.21 -29.69 -6.27
N THR A 49 16.05 -28.72 -5.92
CA THR A 49 16.15 -28.12 -4.59
C THR A 49 16.12 -26.59 -4.67
N PRO A 50 14.99 -25.99 -5.09
CA PRO A 50 14.90 -24.54 -5.24
C PRO A 50 15.05 -23.81 -3.91
N ASP A 51 15.61 -22.60 -3.94
CA ASP A 51 15.66 -21.74 -2.76
C ASP A 51 14.25 -21.37 -2.29
N ARG A 52 14.06 -21.17 -0.98
CA ARG A 52 12.76 -20.82 -0.37
C ARG A 52 12.11 -19.56 -0.94
N GLU A 53 12.86 -18.67 -1.58
CA GLU A 53 12.28 -17.48 -2.22
C GLU A 53 11.34 -17.81 -3.40
N TYR A 54 11.53 -18.99 -4.02
CA TYR A 54 10.73 -19.49 -5.14
C TYR A 54 9.54 -20.35 -4.71
N TYR A 55 9.36 -20.57 -3.41
CA TYR A 55 8.25 -21.35 -2.88
C TYR A 55 6.94 -20.55 -2.99
N PRO A 56 5.79 -21.21 -3.09
CA PRO A 56 4.51 -20.52 -3.19
C PRO A 56 4.17 -19.80 -1.88
N GLU A 57 3.31 -18.81 -2.00
CA GLU A 57 2.63 -18.15 -0.89
C GLU A 57 1.12 -18.36 -1.00
N THR A 58 0.40 -18.03 0.08
CA THR A 58 -1.06 -18.11 0.09
C THR A 58 -1.71 -16.81 0.54
N TRP A 59 -2.93 -16.59 0.08
CA TRP A 59 -3.80 -15.58 0.68
C TRP A 59 -4.32 -16.08 2.01
N TYR A 60 -4.28 -15.20 3.01
CA TYR A 60 -4.71 -15.49 4.36
C TYR A 60 -5.69 -14.41 4.81
N HIS A 61 -6.94 -14.81 5.03
CA HIS A 61 -8.04 -13.87 5.21
C HIS A 61 -8.61 -13.95 6.63
N PHE A 62 -8.65 -12.82 7.31
CA PHE A 62 -9.51 -12.61 8.47
C PHE A 62 -10.92 -12.30 7.99
N ILE A 63 -11.85 -13.22 8.23
CA ILE A 63 -13.22 -13.16 7.70
C ILE A 63 -14.24 -12.91 8.80
N GLY A 64 -14.99 -11.82 8.65
CA GLY A 64 -16.12 -11.46 9.53
C GLY A 64 -15.69 -11.18 10.97
N GLY A 65 -14.42 -10.84 11.20
CA GLY A 65 -13.85 -10.64 12.53
C GLY A 65 -13.71 -11.91 13.37
N ASN A 66 -13.92 -13.10 12.82
CA ASN A 66 -13.89 -14.36 13.56
C ASN A 66 -12.45 -14.90 13.68
N VAL A 67 -11.63 -14.25 14.51
CA VAL A 67 -10.18 -14.50 14.57
C VAL A 67 -9.73 -14.69 16.02
N SER A 68 -8.76 -15.57 16.25
CA SER A 68 -8.14 -15.76 17.56
C SER A 68 -6.66 -16.11 17.43
N LYS A 69 -5.86 -15.79 18.46
CA LYS A 69 -4.44 -16.14 18.51
C LYS A 69 -4.17 -17.65 18.35
N PRO A 70 -4.88 -18.56 19.04
CA PRO A 70 -4.67 -20.00 18.85
C PRO A 70 -4.97 -20.47 17.42
N GLY A 71 -6.02 -19.91 16.80
CA GLY A 71 -6.35 -20.20 15.40
C GLY A 71 -5.24 -19.74 14.46
N ILE A 72 -4.76 -18.50 14.62
CA ILE A 72 -3.65 -17.96 13.83
C ILE A 72 -2.40 -18.84 13.94
N THR A 73 -2.02 -19.22 15.17
CA THR A 73 -0.86 -20.08 15.39
C THR A 73 -1.03 -21.44 14.68
N ALA A 74 -2.18 -22.08 14.84
CA ALA A 74 -2.46 -23.37 14.20
C ALA A 74 -2.42 -23.29 12.67
N ASP A 75 -3.02 -22.24 12.09
CA ASP A 75 -3.06 -22.03 10.64
C ASP A 75 -1.66 -21.79 10.08
N LEU A 76 -0.86 -20.91 10.72
CA LEU A 76 0.49 -20.61 10.26
C LEU A 76 1.44 -21.81 10.42
N GLU A 77 1.28 -22.63 11.46
CA GLU A 77 2.01 -23.88 11.61
C GLU A 77 1.65 -24.89 10.51
N ALA A 78 0.36 -24.99 10.16
CA ALA A 78 -0.09 -25.84 9.05
C ALA A 78 0.47 -25.36 7.71
N ILE A 79 0.45 -24.04 7.46
CA ILE A 79 1.03 -23.40 6.26
C ILE A 79 2.53 -23.70 6.16
N ALA A 80 3.28 -23.49 7.24
CA ALA A 80 4.71 -23.77 7.27
C ALA A 80 5.01 -25.26 7.03
N LYS A 81 4.23 -26.16 7.66
CA LYS A 81 4.36 -27.61 7.49
C LYS A 81 4.04 -28.06 6.07
N ALA A 82 3.13 -27.38 5.38
CA ALA A 82 2.79 -27.66 3.99
C ALA A 82 3.87 -27.22 2.98
N GLY A 83 4.93 -26.53 3.44
CA GLY A 83 6.02 -26.05 2.57
C GLY A 83 5.69 -24.74 1.87
N ILE A 84 4.69 -23.98 2.33
CA ILE A 84 4.41 -22.62 1.85
C ILE A 84 5.40 -21.65 2.50
N SER A 85 5.93 -20.69 1.74
CA SER A 85 6.97 -19.78 2.25
C SER A 85 6.45 -18.50 2.87
N GLY A 86 5.16 -18.18 2.74
CA GLY A 86 4.62 -16.93 3.24
C GLY A 86 3.12 -16.76 3.02
N ILE A 87 2.63 -15.66 3.57
CA ILE A 87 1.22 -15.27 3.49
C ILE A 87 1.07 -13.82 3.00
N GLN A 88 -0.09 -13.58 2.39
CA GLN A 88 -0.62 -12.25 2.08
C GLN A 88 -1.87 -12.07 2.95
N LEU A 89 -1.79 -11.21 3.97
CA LEU A 89 -2.87 -10.96 4.93
C LEU A 89 -3.90 -9.97 4.37
N PHE A 90 -5.17 -10.35 4.52
CA PHE A 90 -6.35 -9.57 4.17
C PHE A 90 -7.34 -9.57 5.34
N HIS A 91 -8.09 -8.49 5.52
CA HIS A 91 -9.26 -8.49 6.40
C HIS A 91 -10.50 -8.16 5.57
N GLY A 92 -11.39 -9.15 5.42
CA GLY A 92 -12.67 -9.01 4.73
C GLY A 92 -13.85 -9.09 5.69
N GLN A 93 -14.80 -8.17 5.55
CA GLN A 93 -16.04 -8.17 6.34
C GLN A 93 -17.16 -8.90 5.59
N PHE A 94 -17.09 -10.23 5.53
CA PHE A 94 -18.15 -11.10 5.02
C PHE A 94 -18.35 -12.33 5.90
N GLY A 95 -19.45 -13.05 5.74
CA GLY A 95 -19.70 -14.33 6.44
C GLY A 95 -20.39 -14.24 7.80
N GLY A 96 -20.51 -13.04 8.39
CA GLY A 96 -21.21 -12.83 9.66
C GLY A 96 -20.49 -13.40 10.88
N GLU A 97 -21.16 -13.39 12.03
CA GLU A 97 -20.64 -13.94 13.28
C GLU A 97 -20.59 -15.48 13.22
N TRP A 98 -19.46 -16.06 13.61
CA TRP A 98 -19.32 -17.50 13.73
C TRP A 98 -19.70 -17.96 15.15
N PRO A 99 -20.53 -19.01 15.31
CA PRO A 99 -20.92 -19.50 16.63
C PRO A 99 -19.72 -19.82 17.53
N GLY A 100 -19.72 -19.26 18.74
CA GLY A 100 -18.67 -19.48 19.73
C GLY A 100 -17.41 -18.64 19.55
N VAL A 101 -17.39 -17.71 18.59
CA VAL A 101 -16.32 -16.73 18.41
C VAL A 101 -16.87 -15.36 18.81
N SER A 102 -16.32 -14.75 19.87
CA SER A 102 -16.72 -13.43 20.36
C SER A 102 -15.62 -12.83 21.26
N PRO A 103 -15.39 -11.51 21.23
CA PRO A 103 -15.94 -10.55 20.27
C PRO A 103 -15.31 -10.73 18.88
N GLN A 104 -16.06 -10.37 17.84
CA GLN A 104 -15.51 -10.21 16.49
C GLN A 104 -14.58 -9.00 16.48
N ILE A 105 -13.41 -9.15 15.88
CA ILE A 105 -12.50 -8.02 15.71
C ILE A 105 -12.97 -7.09 14.59
N GLN A 106 -12.81 -5.80 14.79
CA GLN A 106 -13.09 -4.79 13.78
C GLN A 106 -11.78 -4.32 13.16
N THR A 107 -11.74 -4.14 11.84
CA THR A 107 -10.54 -3.61 11.18
C THR A 107 -10.15 -2.25 11.79
N LEU A 108 -8.85 -2.06 12.09
CA LEU A 108 -8.29 -0.85 12.71
C LEU A 108 -8.70 -0.62 14.19
N SER A 109 -9.26 -1.62 14.87
CA SER A 109 -9.38 -1.59 16.33
C SER A 109 -8.08 -2.03 17.02
N GLU A 110 -7.94 -1.75 18.31
CA GLU A 110 -6.78 -2.19 19.10
C GLU A 110 -6.62 -3.73 19.08
N ASP A 111 -7.72 -4.48 19.21
CA ASP A 111 -7.70 -5.94 19.12
C ASP A 111 -7.24 -6.45 17.74
N TRP A 112 -7.57 -5.71 16.67
CA TRP A 112 -7.09 -6.05 15.33
C TRP A 112 -5.60 -5.80 15.19
N ASP A 113 -5.10 -4.66 15.68
CA ASP A 113 -3.66 -4.36 15.69
C ASP A 113 -2.88 -5.44 16.45
N GLU A 114 -3.39 -5.89 17.59
CA GLU A 114 -2.78 -6.97 18.38
C GLU A 114 -2.71 -8.29 17.61
N LEU A 115 -3.76 -8.66 16.87
CA LEU A 115 -3.78 -9.90 16.10
C LEU A 115 -2.94 -9.82 14.82
N VAL A 116 -2.85 -8.65 14.19
CA VAL A 116 -1.91 -8.41 13.09
C VAL A 116 -0.47 -8.53 13.59
N GLN A 117 -0.15 -7.93 14.74
CA GLN A 117 1.16 -8.09 15.37
C GLN A 117 1.45 -9.55 15.68
N TRP A 118 0.50 -10.27 16.30
CA TRP A 118 0.64 -11.70 16.60
C TRP A 118 0.92 -12.52 15.34
N THR A 119 0.19 -12.25 14.25
CA THR A 119 0.39 -12.91 12.95
C THR A 119 1.79 -12.66 12.40
N ALA A 120 2.29 -11.43 12.48
CA ALA A 120 3.63 -11.07 12.03
C ALA A 120 4.72 -11.75 12.88
N GLU A 121 4.54 -11.81 14.20
CA GLU A 121 5.44 -12.50 15.12
C GLU A 121 5.50 -14.01 14.86
N GLU A 122 4.35 -14.65 14.62
CA GLU A 122 4.26 -16.07 14.28
C GLU A 122 4.88 -16.36 12.91
N CYS A 123 4.66 -15.49 11.91
CA CYS A 123 5.32 -15.61 10.62
C CYS A 123 6.85 -15.54 10.78
N LYS A 124 7.35 -14.60 11.58
CA LYS A 124 8.77 -14.50 11.90
C LYS A 124 9.30 -15.76 12.59
N ARG A 125 8.58 -16.29 13.60
CA ARG A 125 8.94 -17.53 14.32
C ARG A 125 9.06 -18.72 13.36
N LEU A 126 8.17 -18.82 12.38
CA LEU A 126 8.06 -19.95 11.46
C LEU A 126 8.86 -19.76 10.16
N ASN A 127 9.61 -18.66 10.04
CA ASN A 127 10.33 -18.30 8.81
C ASN A 127 9.40 -18.23 7.58
N LEU A 128 8.24 -17.62 7.77
CA LEU A 128 7.26 -17.27 6.75
C LEU A 128 7.42 -15.79 6.38
N ARG A 129 7.34 -15.48 5.08
CA ARG A 129 7.23 -14.12 4.59
C ARG A 129 5.85 -13.58 4.94
N PHE A 130 5.82 -12.42 5.58
CA PHE A 130 4.59 -11.71 5.91
C PHE A 130 4.42 -10.53 4.97
N THR A 131 3.29 -10.50 4.27
CA THR A 131 2.85 -9.35 3.47
C THR A 131 1.39 -9.07 3.81
N MET A 132 0.94 -7.83 3.64
CA MET A 132 -0.43 -7.42 3.94
C MET A 132 -0.89 -6.42 2.90
N GLN A 133 -2.19 -6.40 2.62
CA GLN A 133 -2.80 -5.34 1.81
C GLN A 133 -2.56 -3.97 2.44
N ASN A 134 -2.43 -2.96 1.58
CA ASN A 134 -2.21 -1.56 1.96
C ASN A 134 -3.46 -0.87 2.52
N CYS A 135 -4.63 -1.47 2.36
CA CYS A 135 -5.89 -0.95 2.90
C CYS A 135 -6.78 -2.10 3.42
N PRO A 136 -7.79 -1.78 4.26
CA PRO A 136 -8.83 -2.74 4.62
C PRO A 136 -9.51 -3.36 3.39
N GLY A 137 -9.95 -4.62 3.51
CA GLY A 137 -10.51 -5.38 2.39
C GLY A 137 -9.44 -6.07 1.52
N TRP A 138 -9.73 -6.15 0.22
CA TRP A 138 -8.88 -6.85 -0.77
C TRP A 138 -8.30 -5.97 -1.87
N SER A 139 -8.74 -4.72 -1.95
CA SER A 139 -8.47 -3.76 -3.02
C SER A 139 -9.16 -2.43 -2.67
N TYR A 140 -8.63 -1.25 -3.01
CA TYR A 140 -7.36 -0.96 -3.70
C TYR A 140 -6.48 0.00 -2.89
N ALA A 141 -7.03 1.16 -2.52
CA ALA A 141 -6.33 2.18 -1.74
C ALA A 141 -7.34 3.12 -1.07
N GLY A 142 -8.34 2.56 -0.40
CA GLY A 142 -9.41 3.31 0.26
C GLY A 142 -9.26 3.34 1.78
N GLY A 143 -9.83 4.36 2.43
CA GLY A 143 -9.90 4.42 3.89
C GLY A 143 -10.72 5.60 4.39
N PRO A 144 -11.25 5.55 5.62
CA PRO A 144 -12.07 6.63 6.20
C PRO A 144 -11.30 7.94 6.42
N TRP A 145 -9.96 7.91 6.34
CA TRP A 145 -9.09 9.08 6.43
C TRP A 145 -8.93 9.83 5.10
N ILE A 146 -9.49 9.33 4.00
CA ILE A 146 -9.40 9.98 2.69
C ILE A 146 -10.53 11.00 2.58
N GLU A 147 -10.18 12.28 2.65
CA GLU A 147 -11.12 13.38 2.42
C GLU A 147 -11.63 13.35 0.96
N PRO A 148 -12.88 13.78 0.68
CA PRO A 148 -13.43 13.85 -0.69
C PRO A 148 -12.48 14.51 -1.68
N GLU A 149 -11.74 15.53 -1.21
CA GLU A 149 -10.82 16.31 -2.02
C GLU A 149 -9.67 15.48 -2.60
N ASN A 150 -9.26 14.46 -1.85
CA ASN A 150 -8.09 13.62 -2.11
C ASN A 150 -8.46 12.30 -2.82
N SER A 151 -9.75 12.07 -3.10
CA SER A 151 -10.22 10.90 -3.83
C SER A 151 -9.96 11.01 -5.35
N MET A 152 -10.15 9.90 -6.06
CA MET A 152 -10.08 9.88 -7.53
C MET A 152 -11.08 10.86 -8.14
N ARG A 153 -10.62 11.69 -9.08
CA ARG A 153 -11.43 12.72 -9.73
C ARG A 153 -11.69 12.38 -11.19
N HIS A 154 -12.82 12.87 -11.70
CA HIS A 154 -13.15 12.84 -13.12
C HIS A 154 -13.76 14.17 -13.53
N LEU A 155 -13.65 14.50 -14.82
CA LEU A 155 -14.27 15.70 -15.37
C LEU A 155 -15.76 15.46 -15.63
N VAL A 156 -16.56 16.39 -15.14
CA VAL A 156 -18.00 16.50 -15.43
C VAL A 156 -18.26 17.80 -16.18
N TYR A 157 -19.33 17.85 -16.95
CA TYR A 157 -19.68 19.04 -17.71
C TYR A 157 -21.19 19.14 -17.88
N SER A 158 -21.63 20.36 -18.14
CA SER A 158 -22.97 20.72 -18.60
C SER A 158 -22.85 21.50 -19.90
N ARG A 159 -23.94 21.55 -20.66
CA ARG A 159 -24.01 22.28 -21.93
C ARG A 159 -25.21 23.22 -21.90
N THR A 160 -24.99 24.44 -22.38
CA THR A 160 -26.03 25.43 -22.62
C THR A 160 -25.83 26.00 -24.02
N ASP A 161 -26.82 25.82 -24.91
CA ASP A 161 -26.80 26.43 -26.24
C ASP A 161 -27.45 27.81 -26.20
N LEU A 162 -26.83 28.80 -26.87
CA LEU A 162 -27.24 30.20 -26.83
C LEU A 162 -27.23 30.80 -28.24
N ALA A 163 -28.20 31.68 -28.50
CA ALA A 163 -28.16 32.55 -29.67
C ALA A 163 -27.15 33.69 -29.44
N GLY A 164 -26.25 33.90 -30.39
CA GLY A 164 -25.25 34.98 -30.32
C GLY A 164 -25.86 36.38 -30.47
N GLY A 165 -25.09 37.41 -30.10
CA GLY A 165 -25.44 38.82 -30.32
C GLY A 165 -26.32 39.46 -29.23
N VAL A 166 -26.72 38.71 -28.21
CA VAL A 166 -27.49 39.22 -27.07
C VAL A 166 -26.61 39.16 -25.82
N ALA A 167 -26.32 40.32 -25.22
CA ALA A 167 -25.72 40.38 -23.90
C ALA A 167 -26.82 40.14 -22.85
N SER A 168 -26.79 38.97 -22.23
CA SER A 168 -27.69 38.61 -21.14
C SER A 168 -26.92 37.97 -19.99
N GLU A 169 -27.38 38.24 -18.77
CA GLU A 169 -26.99 37.46 -17.61
C GLU A 169 -27.68 36.11 -17.70
N ILE A 170 -26.89 35.03 -17.72
CA ILE A 170 -27.39 33.66 -17.83
C ILE A 170 -26.94 32.84 -16.64
N THR A 171 -27.84 32.04 -16.11
CA THR A 171 -27.49 30.98 -15.15
C THR A 171 -27.18 29.72 -15.93
N LEU A 172 -25.91 29.29 -15.92
CA LEU A 172 -25.52 28.04 -16.55
C LEU A 172 -26.07 26.85 -15.76
N ALA A 173 -26.53 25.83 -16.48
CA ALA A 173 -26.86 24.55 -15.87
C ALA A 173 -25.59 23.97 -15.23
N LYS A 174 -25.73 23.32 -14.08
CA LYS A 174 -24.64 22.53 -13.50
C LYS A 174 -24.72 21.07 -13.98
N PRO A 175 -23.61 20.33 -13.97
CA PRO A 175 -23.66 18.89 -14.23
C PRO A 175 -24.59 18.20 -13.22
N GLY A 176 -25.28 17.14 -13.63
CA GLY A 176 -26.17 16.40 -12.73
C GLY A 176 -25.41 15.57 -11.68
N ASN A 177 -26.07 15.27 -10.56
CA ASN A 177 -25.53 14.48 -9.45
C ASN A 177 -24.25 15.11 -8.86
N ILE A 178 -24.33 16.36 -8.40
CA ILE A 178 -23.21 17.09 -7.78
C ILE A 178 -23.55 17.59 -6.37
N GLU A 179 -24.78 17.39 -5.92
CA GLU A 179 -25.35 17.98 -4.71
C GLU A 179 -24.87 17.29 -3.43
N GLU A 180 -24.43 16.04 -3.54
CA GLU A 180 -23.93 15.28 -2.40
C GLU A 180 -22.53 15.77 -2.01
N GLU A 181 -22.33 16.06 -0.72
CA GLU A 181 -21.09 16.64 -0.19
C GLU A 181 -19.83 15.84 -0.55
N TRP A 182 -19.91 14.51 -0.50
CA TRP A 182 -18.79 13.60 -0.83
C TRP A 182 -18.31 13.70 -2.28
N ARG A 183 -19.06 14.39 -3.16
CA ARG A 183 -18.67 14.61 -4.55
C ARG A 183 -17.67 15.75 -4.70
N ASP A 184 -17.57 16.67 -3.71
CA ASP A 184 -16.68 17.84 -3.70
C ASP A 184 -16.59 18.50 -5.09
N TYR A 185 -17.75 18.95 -5.59
CA TYR A 185 -17.85 19.61 -6.89
C TYR A 185 -17.10 20.94 -6.90
N ARG A 186 -16.31 21.17 -7.95
CA ARG A 186 -15.58 22.41 -8.18
C ARG A 186 -15.68 22.83 -9.63
N ASP A 187 -16.07 24.08 -9.85
CA ASP A 187 -15.95 24.70 -11.16
C ASP A 187 -14.47 24.85 -11.53
N LEU A 188 -14.12 24.49 -12.77
CA LEU A 188 -12.76 24.67 -13.30
C LEU A 188 -12.71 25.85 -14.27
N PHE A 189 -13.52 25.81 -15.31
CA PHE A 189 -13.58 26.83 -16.34
C PHE A 189 -14.87 26.70 -17.16
N VAL A 190 -15.22 27.76 -17.87
CA VAL A 190 -16.28 27.78 -18.88
C VAL A 190 -15.64 28.01 -20.24
N ILE A 191 -16.02 27.19 -21.23
CA ILE A 191 -15.60 27.37 -22.63
C ILE A 191 -16.84 27.74 -23.44
N ALA A 192 -16.73 28.83 -24.21
CA ALA A 192 -17.72 29.21 -25.20
C ALA A 192 -17.07 29.17 -26.59
N PHE A 193 -17.76 28.56 -27.55
CA PHE A 193 -17.30 28.44 -28.93
C PHE A 193 -18.51 28.43 -29.87
N PRO A 194 -18.33 28.83 -31.15
CA PRO A 194 -19.39 28.68 -32.14
C PRO A 194 -19.79 27.22 -32.28
N THR A 195 -21.10 26.92 -32.28
CA THR A 195 -21.61 25.56 -32.48
C THR A 195 -21.04 24.97 -33.79
N PRO A 196 -20.29 23.85 -33.72
CA PRO A 196 -19.72 23.22 -34.91
C PRO A 196 -20.81 22.74 -35.86
N GLU A 197 -20.48 22.71 -37.16
CA GLU A 197 -21.37 22.13 -38.16
C GLU A 197 -21.64 20.64 -37.84
N GLY A 198 -22.93 20.26 -37.81
CA GLY A 198 -23.35 18.88 -37.53
C GLY A 198 -23.44 18.50 -36.05
N ASP A 199 -23.20 19.42 -35.12
CA ASP A 199 -23.39 19.18 -33.70
C ASP A 199 -24.88 19.01 -33.36
N THR A 200 -25.24 17.86 -32.80
CA THR A 200 -26.62 17.49 -32.47
C THR A 200 -27.00 17.79 -31.02
N GLY A 201 -26.08 18.27 -30.18
CA GLY A 201 -26.35 18.49 -28.76
C GLY A 201 -26.31 17.23 -27.90
N ALA A 202 -26.31 16.05 -28.51
CA ALA A 202 -26.28 14.76 -27.82
C ALA A 202 -24.85 14.22 -27.69
N ARG A 203 -24.62 13.42 -26.65
CA ARG A 203 -23.42 12.60 -26.49
C ARG A 203 -23.61 11.24 -27.16
#